data_AF-A0A6V7UES5-F1
#
_entry.id   AF-A0A6V7UES5-F1
#
_cell.length_a   1.000
_cell.length_b   1.000
_cell.length_c   1.000
_cell.angle_alpha   90.00
_cell.angle_beta   90.00
_cell.angle_gamma   90.00
#
_symmetry.space_group_name_H-M   'P 1'
#
loop_
_entity.id
_entity.type
_entity.pdbx_description
1 polymer ?
#
loop_
_entity_poly.entity_id
_entity_poly.type
_entity_poly.pdbx_seq_one_letter_code
_entity_poly.pdbx_strand_id
1 'polypeptide(L)'
;MPEAPSKTSNHQRIKEMMLHLSPEKAEIPYNLCFDDSNNLWVASKGGLFKFDISTKSVLFSMKNDFPKKVAAYPQILMCKNKLIYVTGDLELMQFRILDQLGNIEHESFIEGKVQSLAITKLGDLFMTKQMKSASPELEQNNSGMDESIIWRSHIDFPSAWDEFASSFDECFQCLCLLDDETLAVSVASIPVNIYSKQSIKLLNTKTGQLIGKPFSSCGKEAGQIFFPRCMRPFNNSQNLLIMDKTGRFLKFDKNGQFIEICAKIDDYIGNGFTLKNGEEEAVIACSGIVLDEKGESICDDWIEAIKLDGSRWTEE
;
A
#
# COMPACT_ATOMS: atom_id res chain seq x y z
N MET A 1 -7.93 -23.37 -7.89
CA MET A 1 -8.16 -24.03 -6.59
C MET A 1 -8.73 -22.97 -5.66
N PRO A 2 -9.80 -23.25 -4.89
CA PRO A 2 -10.24 -22.31 -3.85
C PRO A 2 -9.07 -22.04 -2.89
N GLU A 3 -8.86 -20.79 -2.51
CA GLU A 3 -7.85 -20.44 -1.51
C GLU A 3 -8.18 -21.18 -0.21
N ALA A 4 -7.16 -21.79 0.41
CA ALA A 4 -7.34 -22.37 1.73
C ALA A 4 -7.61 -21.23 2.72
N PRO A 5 -8.40 -21.47 3.78
CA PRO A 5 -8.45 -20.56 4.91
C PRO A 5 -7.05 -20.24 5.40
N SER A 6 -6.86 -19.01 5.90
CA SER A 6 -5.61 -18.60 6.56
C SER A 6 -5.16 -19.69 7.55
N LYS A 7 -3.86 -19.96 7.66
CA LYS A 7 -3.38 -20.97 8.64
C LYS A 7 -3.71 -20.56 10.08
N THR A 8 -3.96 -19.28 10.26
CA THR A 8 -4.43 -18.65 11.49
C THR A 8 -5.93 -18.31 11.45
N SER A 9 -6.74 -18.97 10.61
CA SER A 9 -8.17 -18.66 10.34
C SER A 9 -9.19 -19.12 11.39
N ASN A 10 -8.84 -19.37 12.65
CA ASN A 10 -9.82 -19.95 13.58
C ASN A 10 -10.86 -18.92 14.09
N HIS A 11 -12.03 -19.40 14.53
CA HIS A 11 -13.15 -18.55 14.98
C HIS A 11 -12.86 -17.73 16.24
N GLN A 12 -11.92 -18.18 17.08
CA GLN A 12 -11.50 -17.42 18.26
C GLN A 12 -10.79 -16.13 17.84
N ARG A 13 -10.05 -16.19 16.73
CA ARG A 13 -9.31 -15.04 16.19
C ARG A 13 -10.20 -13.85 15.81
N ILE A 14 -11.42 -14.06 15.29
CA ILE A 14 -12.32 -12.93 14.96
C ILE A 14 -12.52 -12.02 16.18
N LYS A 15 -12.58 -12.60 17.38
CA LYS A 15 -12.74 -11.87 18.64
C LYS A 15 -11.44 -11.19 19.09
N GLU A 16 -10.30 -11.68 18.64
CA GLU A 16 -8.96 -11.21 18.98
C GLU A 16 -8.44 -10.14 18.02
N MET A 17 -9.04 -10.03 16.81
CA MET A 17 -8.67 -9.02 15.81
C MET A 17 -8.54 -7.63 16.44
N MET A 18 -7.44 -6.95 16.14
CA MET A 18 -7.21 -5.59 16.60
C MET A 18 -8.37 -4.67 16.21
N LEU A 19 -8.82 -4.71 14.94
CA LEU A 19 -10.08 -4.10 14.50
C LEU A 19 -10.78 -4.99 13.46
N HIS A 20 -12.06 -5.28 13.66
CA HIS A 20 -12.88 -6.01 12.68
C HIS A 20 -13.58 -5.02 11.74
N LEU A 21 -13.30 -5.08 10.44
CA LEU A 21 -13.72 -4.07 9.47
C LEU A 21 -15.00 -4.42 8.72
N SER A 22 -15.26 -5.71 8.50
CA SER A 22 -16.44 -6.17 7.75
C SER A 22 -17.78 -5.69 8.33
N PRO A 23 -18.02 -5.69 9.66
CA PRO A 23 -19.26 -5.16 10.22
C PRO A 23 -19.48 -3.67 9.91
N GLU A 24 -18.39 -2.91 9.78
CA GLU A 24 -18.44 -1.48 9.45
C GLU A 24 -18.61 -1.20 7.96
N LYS A 25 -18.57 -2.26 7.13
CA LYS A 25 -18.51 -2.21 5.66
C LYS A 25 -17.24 -1.55 5.13
N ALA A 26 -16.15 -1.61 5.89
CA ALA A 26 -14.84 -1.13 5.46
C ALA A 26 -14.12 -2.18 4.57
N GLU A 27 -14.86 -2.72 3.60
CA GLU A 27 -14.51 -3.87 2.76
C GLU A 27 -13.21 -3.68 1.98
N ILE A 28 -12.34 -4.70 2.01
CA ILE A 28 -11.07 -4.82 1.30
C ILE A 28 -10.14 -3.61 1.56
N PRO A 29 -9.53 -3.51 2.76
CA PRO A 29 -8.59 -2.45 3.12
C PRO A 29 -7.27 -2.59 2.36
N TYR A 30 -6.69 -1.47 1.94
CA TYR A 30 -5.43 -1.46 1.18
C TYR A 30 -4.35 -0.60 1.83
N ASN A 31 -4.69 0.56 2.37
CA ASN A 31 -3.69 1.51 2.87
C ASN A 31 -4.17 2.11 4.20
N LEU A 32 -3.19 2.43 5.04
CA LEU A 32 -3.38 2.83 6.44
C LEU A 32 -2.42 3.96 6.77
N CYS A 33 -2.86 4.90 7.60
CA CYS A 33 -1.97 5.85 8.26
C CYS A 33 -2.53 6.28 9.62
N PHE A 34 -1.64 6.72 10.51
CA PHE A 34 -2.02 7.33 11.77
C PHE A 34 -2.19 8.84 11.63
N ASP A 35 -3.12 9.42 12.38
CA ASP A 35 -3.17 10.86 12.59
C ASP A 35 -2.43 11.31 13.85
N ASP A 36 -2.34 12.62 14.07
CA ASP A 36 -1.61 13.21 15.20
C ASP A 36 -2.23 12.84 16.55
N SER A 37 -3.50 12.44 16.56
CA SER A 37 -4.22 11.95 17.73
C SER A 37 -4.14 10.42 17.87
N ASN A 38 -3.27 9.76 17.10
CA ASN A 38 -3.07 8.32 17.08
C ASN A 38 -4.32 7.51 16.69
N ASN A 39 -5.26 8.13 15.97
CA ASN A 39 -6.36 7.40 15.34
C ASN A 39 -5.89 6.79 14.02
N LEU A 40 -6.46 5.63 13.69
CA LEU A 40 -6.12 4.92 12.47
C LEU A 40 -7.08 5.32 11.35
N TRP A 41 -6.52 5.78 10.24
CA TRP A 41 -7.23 5.97 9.00
C TRP A 41 -7.05 4.75 8.11
N VAL A 42 -8.15 4.28 7.52
CA VAL A 42 -8.22 3.09 6.68
C VAL A 42 -8.85 3.44 5.35
N ALA A 43 -8.07 3.34 4.27
CA ALA A 43 -8.57 3.39 2.90
C ALA A 43 -8.87 1.98 2.39
N SER A 44 -10.13 1.76 2.03
CA SER A 44 -10.64 0.48 1.55
C SER A 44 -11.55 0.68 0.34
N LYS A 45 -11.98 -0.42 -0.29
CA LYS A 45 -13.00 -0.33 -1.35
C LYS A 45 -14.36 0.07 -0.80
N GLY A 46 -14.63 -0.26 0.46
CA GLY A 46 -15.81 0.18 1.21
C GLY A 46 -15.82 1.67 1.56
N GLY A 47 -14.70 2.40 1.35
CA GLY A 47 -14.61 3.85 1.57
C GLY A 47 -13.40 4.28 2.39
N LEU A 48 -13.55 5.40 3.11
CA LEU A 48 -12.55 5.92 4.03
C LEU A 48 -13.09 5.91 5.45
N PHE A 49 -12.33 5.35 6.39
CA PHE A 49 -12.76 5.19 7.78
C PHE A 49 -11.67 5.69 8.73
N LYS A 50 -12.10 6.23 9.87
CA LYS A 50 -11.26 6.62 11.00
C LYS A 50 -11.68 5.84 12.22
N PHE A 51 -10.71 5.24 12.91
CA PHE A 51 -10.94 4.44 14.11
C PHE A 51 -10.12 4.94 15.29
N ASP A 52 -10.74 4.93 16.46
CA ASP A 52 -10.00 4.83 17.72
C ASP A 52 -9.67 3.36 17.95
N ILE A 53 -8.38 3.01 17.89
CA ILE A 53 -7.92 1.64 18.10
C ILE A 53 -8.20 1.16 19.53
N SER A 54 -8.07 2.03 20.52
CA SER A 54 -8.16 1.65 21.93
C SER A 54 -9.57 1.25 22.32
N THR A 55 -10.56 1.99 21.80
CA THR A 55 -11.99 1.71 22.01
C THR A 55 -12.60 0.85 20.91
N LYS A 56 -11.84 0.55 19.84
CA LYS A 56 -12.27 -0.13 18.62
C LYS A 56 -13.51 0.52 17.96
N SER A 57 -13.65 1.83 18.10
CA SER A 57 -14.83 2.57 17.64
C SER A 57 -14.58 3.34 16.35
N VAL A 58 -15.61 3.44 15.51
CA VAL A 58 -15.58 4.31 14.32
C VAL A 58 -15.79 5.75 14.75
N LEU A 59 -14.81 6.60 14.44
CA LEU A 59 -14.88 8.04 14.69
C LEU A 59 -15.40 8.81 13.47
N PHE A 60 -15.14 8.31 12.27
CA PHE A 60 -15.56 8.90 11.01
C PHE A 60 -15.68 7.81 9.93
N SER A 61 -16.63 7.99 9.01
CA SER A 61 -16.73 7.14 7.82
C SER A 61 -17.28 7.91 6.63
N MET A 62 -16.65 7.72 5.48
CA MET A 62 -17.14 8.07 4.16
C MET A 62 -17.34 6.77 3.39
N LYS A 63 -18.54 6.19 3.51
CA LYS A 63 -18.85 4.86 2.97
C LYS A 63 -19.09 4.92 1.46
N ASN A 64 -18.72 3.84 0.77
CA ASN A 64 -19.05 3.58 -0.61
C ASN A 64 -19.97 2.35 -0.68
N ASP A 65 -21.17 2.53 -1.23
CA ASP A 65 -22.16 1.46 -1.35
C ASP A 65 -21.84 0.44 -2.45
N PHE A 66 -20.83 0.73 -3.30
CA PHE A 66 -20.47 -0.11 -4.44
C PHE A 66 -18.98 -0.52 -4.44
N PRO A 67 -18.50 -1.25 -3.41
CA PRO A 67 -17.08 -1.61 -3.26
C PRO A 67 -16.54 -2.42 -4.45
N LYS A 68 -17.40 -3.21 -5.11
CA LYS A 68 -17.05 -3.98 -6.31
C LYS A 68 -16.68 -3.11 -7.52
N LYS A 69 -17.15 -1.86 -7.58
CA LYS A 69 -16.82 -0.91 -8.65
C LYS A 69 -15.53 -0.14 -8.39
N VAL A 70 -15.05 -0.14 -7.15
CA VAL A 70 -13.84 0.57 -6.77
C VAL A 70 -12.62 -0.23 -7.20
N ALA A 71 -11.69 0.46 -7.85
CA ALA A 71 -10.41 -0.07 -8.24
C ALA A 71 -9.61 -0.53 -7.01
N ALA A 72 -8.77 -1.54 -7.20
CA ALA A 72 -7.82 -1.94 -6.17
C ALA A 72 -6.84 -0.79 -5.85
N TYR A 73 -6.30 -0.82 -4.62
CA TYR A 73 -5.32 0.14 -4.10
C TYR A 73 -5.83 1.57 -3.83
N PRO A 74 -6.99 1.79 -3.18
CA PRO A 74 -7.26 3.06 -2.52
C PRO A 74 -6.06 3.47 -1.64
N GLN A 75 -5.66 4.74 -1.75
CA GLN A 75 -4.48 5.27 -1.07
C GLN A 75 -4.91 6.24 0.03
N ILE A 76 -4.21 6.22 1.16
CA ILE A 76 -4.30 7.25 2.20
C ILE A 76 -2.88 7.56 2.67
N LEU A 77 -2.54 8.84 2.77
CA LEU A 77 -1.28 9.32 3.32
C LEU A 77 -1.55 10.49 4.27
N MET A 78 -0.73 10.61 5.32
CA MET A 78 -0.70 11.78 6.18
C MET A 78 0.50 12.65 5.82
N CYS A 79 0.28 13.96 5.68
CA CYS A 79 1.35 14.94 5.53
C CYS A 79 0.98 16.20 6.30
N LYS A 80 1.80 16.55 7.31
CA LYS A 80 1.48 17.61 8.27
C LYS A 80 0.12 17.27 8.92
N ASN A 81 -0.82 18.19 8.93
CA ASN A 81 -2.17 18.01 9.45
C ASN A 81 -3.22 17.61 8.39
N LYS A 82 -2.77 17.18 7.20
CA LYS A 82 -3.65 16.87 6.06
C LYS A 82 -3.57 15.41 5.65
N LEU A 83 -4.71 14.85 5.28
CA LEU A 83 -4.86 13.53 4.70
C LEU A 83 -4.98 13.65 3.18
N ILE A 84 -4.23 12.84 2.45
CA ILE A 84 -4.36 12.69 1.00
C ILE A 84 -5.02 11.35 0.74
N TYR A 85 -6.21 11.37 0.17
CA TYR A 85 -7.02 10.20 -0.11
C TYR A 85 -7.25 10.07 -1.61
N VAL A 86 -7.01 8.87 -2.14
CA VAL A 86 -7.30 8.56 -3.54
C VAL A 86 -8.11 7.27 -3.64
N THR A 87 -9.24 7.34 -4.34
CA THR A 87 -10.16 6.22 -4.58
C THR A 87 -10.94 6.45 -5.86
N GLY A 88 -11.49 5.42 -6.47
CA GLY A 88 -12.28 5.56 -7.70
C GLY A 88 -12.40 4.24 -8.43
N ASP A 89 -12.83 4.28 -9.68
CA ASP A 89 -12.88 3.10 -10.55
C ASP A 89 -11.60 2.99 -11.41
N LEU A 90 -11.59 2.11 -12.41
CA LEU A 90 -10.41 1.88 -13.24
C LEU A 90 -10.08 3.06 -14.18
N GLU A 91 -11.07 3.88 -14.51
CA GLU A 91 -10.97 4.95 -15.51
C GLU A 91 -10.74 6.31 -14.86
N LEU A 92 -11.41 6.58 -13.74
CA LEU A 92 -11.36 7.88 -13.07
C LEU A 92 -11.23 7.74 -11.55
N MET A 93 -10.12 8.27 -11.04
CA MET A 93 -9.82 8.32 -9.62
C MET A 93 -10.17 9.70 -9.06
N GLN A 94 -10.81 9.74 -7.90
CA GLN A 94 -11.00 10.93 -7.08
C GLN A 94 -9.74 11.14 -6.24
N PHE A 95 -9.19 12.35 -6.30
CA PHE A 95 -8.11 12.80 -5.45
C PHE A 95 -8.66 13.84 -4.47
N ARG A 96 -8.50 13.58 -3.16
CA ARG A 96 -8.98 14.47 -2.10
C ARG A 96 -7.87 14.81 -1.13
N ILE A 97 -7.88 16.05 -0.68
CA ILE A 97 -7.15 16.49 0.51
C ILE A 97 -8.18 16.77 1.58
N LEU A 98 -8.02 16.14 2.75
CA LEU A 98 -8.91 16.30 3.89
C LEU A 98 -8.14 16.81 5.10
N ASP A 99 -8.84 17.50 6.00
CA ASP A 99 -8.35 17.70 7.36
C ASP A 99 -8.52 16.41 8.21
N GLN A 100 -8.02 16.41 9.44
CA GLN A 100 -8.14 15.26 10.35
C GLN A 100 -9.55 15.04 10.93
N LEU A 101 -10.50 15.93 10.64
CA LEU A 101 -11.91 15.74 10.97
C LEU A 101 -12.69 15.10 9.81
N GLY A 102 -12.06 14.96 8.63
CA GLY A 102 -12.66 14.41 7.43
C GLY A 102 -13.35 15.46 6.54
N ASN A 103 -13.14 16.75 6.80
CA ASN A 103 -13.61 17.82 5.91
C ASN A 103 -12.74 17.86 4.67
N ILE A 104 -13.36 17.95 3.49
CA ILE A 104 -12.67 18.02 2.21
C ILE A 104 -12.20 19.46 1.98
N GLU A 105 -10.89 19.67 1.90
CA GLU A 105 -10.27 20.96 1.56
C GLU A 105 -10.03 21.11 0.05
N HIS A 106 -9.80 19.99 -0.64
CA HIS A 106 -9.60 19.97 -2.08
C HIS A 106 -10.15 18.66 -2.66
N GLU A 107 -10.73 18.76 -3.86
CA GLU A 107 -11.15 17.62 -4.68
C GLU A 107 -10.78 17.86 -6.14
N SER A 108 -10.18 16.84 -6.76
CA SER A 108 -9.90 16.77 -8.19
C SER A 108 -10.01 15.33 -8.68
N PHE A 109 -9.80 15.12 -9.98
CA PHE A 109 -9.90 13.82 -10.61
C PHE A 109 -8.63 13.50 -11.40
N ILE A 110 -8.24 12.23 -11.38
CA ILE A 110 -7.06 11.69 -12.02
C ILE A 110 -7.52 10.58 -12.96
N GLU A 111 -7.24 10.73 -14.25
CA GLU A 111 -7.51 9.68 -15.23
C GLU A 111 -6.58 8.48 -15.03
N GLY A 112 -7.15 7.29 -15.11
CA GLY A 112 -6.47 6.01 -14.95
C GLY A 112 -6.27 5.60 -13.48
N LYS A 113 -6.24 4.29 -13.28
CA LYS A 113 -6.07 3.69 -11.96
C LYS A 113 -4.73 4.02 -11.31
N VAL A 114 -4.78 4.73 -10.18
CA VAL A 114 -3.62 4.97 -9.31
C VAL A 114 -3.20 3.69 -8.59
N GLN A 115 -1.91 3.39 -8.59
CA GLN A 115 -1.34 2.22 -7.89
C GLN A 115 -0.69 2.60 -6.56
N SER A 116 0.07 3.69 -6.52
CA SER A 116 0.80 4.11 -5.33
C SER A 116 1.03 5.61 -5.31
N LEU A 117 1.12 6.16 -4.09
CA LEU A 117 1.44 7.55 -3.83
C LEU A 117 2.57 7.65 -2.79
N ALA A 118 3.38 8.70 -2.89
CA ALA A 118 4.30 9.13 -1.85
C ALA A 118 4.28 10.66 -1.74
N ILE A 119 4.60 11.20 -0.57
CA ILE A 119 4.65 12.65 -0.33
C ILE A 119 5.83 13.05 0.56
N THR A 120 6.57 14.09 0.16
CA THR A 120 7.68 14.65 0.96
C THR A 120 7.14 15.49 2.12
N LYS A 121 7.98 15.75 3.13
CA LYS A 121 7.57 16.64 4.24
C LYS A 121 7.24 18.05 3.77
N LEU A 122 7.82 18.46 2.63
CA LEU A 122 7.60 19.77 2.03
C LEU A 122 6.26 19.83 1.28
N GLY A 123 5.81 18.71 0.71
CA GLY A 123 4.52 18.61 0.03
C GLY A 123 4.58 18.12 -1.41
N ASP A 124 5.76 17.71 -1.91
CA ASP A 124 5.89 17.13 -3.25
C ASP A 124 5.22 15.76 -3.28
N LEU A 125 4.26 15.60 -4.18
CA LEU A 125 3.51 14.38 -4.43
C LEU A 125 4.16 13.59 -5.56
N PHE A 126 4.26 12.28 -5.40
CA PHE A 126 4.67 11.34 -6.43
C PHE A 126 3.59 10.26 -6.59
N MET A 127 3.30 9.86 -7.83
CA MET A 127 2.22 8.92 -8.13
C MET A 127 2.59 7.96 -9.26
N THR A 128 2.22 6.69 -9.13
CA THR A 128 2.22 5.73 -10.24
C THR A 128 0.81 5.31 -10.62
N LYS A 129 0.62 4.95 -11.89
CA LYS A 129 -0.66 4.43 -12.42
C LYS A 129 -0.45 3.03 -13.01
N GLN A 130 -1.52 2.22 -13.02
CA GLN A 130 -1.49 0.94 -13.70
C GLN A 130 -1.42 1.19 -15.21
N MET A 131 -0.40 0.60 -15.86
CA MET A 131 -0.31 0.60 -17.32
C MET A 131 -1.43 -0.25 -17.92
N LYS A 132 -2.00 0.19 -19.04
CA LYS A 132 -3.02 -0.56 -19.78
C LYS A 132 -2.43 -1.87 -20.30
N SER A 133 -1.20 -1.84 -20.80
CA SER A 133 -0.46 -3.04 -21.26
C SER A 133 -0.09 -4.01 -20.14
N ALA A 134 -0.14 -3.58 -18.87
CA ALA A 134 0.06 -4.44 -17.70
C ALA A 134 -1.27 -5.02 -17.17
N SER A 135 -2.40 -4.76 -17.83
CA SER A 135 -3.72 -5.24 -17.45
C SER A 135 -4.43 -5.89 -18.65
N PRO A 136 -4.64 -7.22 -18.64
CA PRO A 136 -5.37 -7.91 -19.71
C PRO A 136 -6.78 -7.36 -19.97
N GLU A 137 -7.38 -6.73 -18.96
CA GLU A 137 -8.72 -6.13 -19.03
C GLU A 137 -8.77 -4.81 -19.84
N LEU A 138 -7.61 -4.17 -20.09
CA LEU A 138 -7.50 -2.85 -20.74
C LEU A 138 -6.82 -2.91 -22.12
N GLU A 139 -6.49 -4.10 -22.63
CA GLU A 139 -5.76 -4.30 -23.91
C GLU A 139 -6.59 -4.05 -25.19
N GLN A 140 -7.87 -3.67 -25.09
CA GLN A 140 -8.67 -3.42 -26.28
C GLN A 140 -8.28 -2.10 -26.96
N ASN A 141 -7.41 -2.20 -27.97
CA ASN A 141 -7.21 -1.28 -29.12
C ASN A 141 -5.95 -0.39 -29.18
N ASN A 142 -4.95 -0.53 -28.30
CA ASN A 142 -3.70 0.26 -28.42
C ASN A 142 -2.50 -0.59 -28.82
N SER A 143 -1.97 -0.31 -30.02
CA SER A 143 -0.75 -0.91 -30.60
C SER A 143 0.55 -0.16 -30.26
N GLY A 144 0.48 0.84 -29.38
CA GLY A 144 1.66 1.55 -28.87
C GLY A 144 2.23 0.87 -27.62
N MET A 145 3.56 0.89 -27.46
CA MET A 145 4.17 0.58 -26.17
C MET A 145 3.73 1.63 -25.15
N ASP A 146 2.91 1.20 -24.19
CA ASP A 146 2.50 2.04 -23.06
C ASP A 146 3.74 2.36 -22.22
N GLU A 147 3.93 3.62 -21.87
CA GLU A 147 5.04 4.07 -21.04
C GLU A 147 4.63 4.04 -19.56
N SER A 148 5.47 3.48 -18.68
CA SER A 148 5.27 3.61 -17.24
C SER A 148 5.79 4.96 -16.79
N ILE A 149 4.96 5.74 -16.08
CA ILE A 149 5.30 7.10 -15.66
C ILE A 149 5.10 7.22 -14.14
N ILE A 150 6.10 7.81 -13.48
CA ILE A 150 5.93 8.44 -12.17
C ILE A 150 5.53 9.89 -12.44
N TRP A 151 4.36 10.27 -11.94
CA TRP A 151 3.86 11.64 -12.02
C TRP A 151 4.25 12.40 -10.75
N ARG A 152 4.48 13.71 -10.87
CA ARG A 152 4.76 14.60 -9.76
C ARG A 152 3.78 15.77 -9.72
N SER A 153 3.41 16.18 -8.51
CA SER A 153 2.66 17.42 -8.25
C SER A 153 3.06 17.99 -6.90
N HIS A 154 2.33 18.98 -6.40
CA HIS A 154 2.51 19.55 -5.06
C HIS A 154 1.17 19.63 -4.33
N ILE A 155 1.16 19.37 -3.02
CA ILE A 155 -0.07 19.35 -2.20
C ILE A 155 -0.84 20.67 -2.23
N ASP A 156 -0.16 21.80 -2.43
CA ASP A 156 -0.81 23.12 -2.53
C ASP A 156 -1.42 23.38 -3.92
N PHE A 157 -0.98 22.65 -4.95
CA PHE A 157 -1.46 22.77 -6.34
C PHE A 157 -1.69 21.38 -6.99
N PRO A 158 -2.52 20.51 -6.39
CA PRO A 158 -2.57 19.08 -6.70
C PRO A 158 -3.28 18.72 -8.03
N SER A 159 -3.51 19.71 -8.89
CA SER A 159 -4.14 19.55 -10.20
C SER A 159 -3.14 19.55 -11.37
N ALA A 160 -1.92 20.04 -11.16
CA ALA A 160 -0.87 20.06 -12.17
C ALA A 160 0.06 18.87 -11.96
N TRP A 161 -0.14 17.80 -12.72
CA TRP A 161 0.69 16.60 -12.67
C TRP A 161 1.65 16.57 -13.85
N ASP A 162 2.95 16.63 -13.55
CA ASP A 162 4.02 16.57 -14.53
C ASP A 162 4.64 15.17 -14.57
N GLU A 163 5.14 14.77 -15.73
CA GLU A 163 5.95 13.55 -15.85
C GLU A 163 7.30 13.75 -15.14
N PHE A 164 7.61 12.87 -14.19
CA PHE A 164 8.82 12.98 -13.37
C PHE A 164 9.90 11.96 -13.75
N ALA A 165 9.50 10.72 -13.98
CA ALA A 165 10.37 9.65 -14.45
C ALA A 165 9.55 8.67 -15.29
N SER A 166 10.16 8.07 -16.29
CA SER A 166 9.47 7.17 -17.19
C SER A 166 10.31 5.93 -17.57
N SER A 167 9.63 4.87 -18.02
CA SER A 167 10.24 3.62 -18.46
C SER A 167 9.33 2.87 -19.44
N PHE A 168 9.92 2.31 -20.50
CA PHE A 168 9.24 1.45 -21.46
C PHE A 168 9.36 -0.04 -21.16
N ASP A 169 10.39 -0.43 -20.38
CA ASP A 169 10.71 -1.85 -20.12
C ASP A 169 10.13 -2.35 -18.79
N GLU A 170 9.73 -1.43 -17.93
CA GLU A 170 9.37 -1.70 -16.55
C GLU A 170 8.13 -0.90 -16.12
N CYS A 171 7.34 -1.51 -15.25
CA CYS A 171 6.21 -0.91 -14.59
C CYS A 171 6.59 -0.47 -13.16
N PHE A 172 6.36 0.81 -12.82
CA PHE A 172 6.50 1.32 -11.46
C PHE A 172 5.27 0.94 -10.61
N GLN A 173 5.45 0.16 -9.55
CA GLN A 173 4.33 -0.43 -8.80
C GLN A 173 4.06 0.24 -7.46
N CYS A 174 5.06 0.29 -6.56
CA CYS A 174 4.93 0.81 -5.21
C CYS A 174 5.99 1.89 -4.96
N LEU A 175 5.59 2.98 -4.30
CA LEU A 175 6.43 4.12 -3.95
C LEU A 175 6.63 4.21 -2.44
N CYS A 176 7.80 4.69 -2.03
CA CYS A 176 8.10 5.06 -0.64
C CYS A 176 9.19 6.12 -0.62
N LEU A 177 9.01 7.20 0.12
CA LEU A 177 10.10 8.13 0.39
C LEU A 177 10.91 7.60 1.57
N LEU A 178 12.22 7.46 1.36
CA LEU A 178 13.16 7.20 2.45
C LEU A 178 13.41 8.50 3.20
N ASP A 179 13.70 9.56 2.45
CA ASP A 179 13.87 10.92 2.94
C ASP A 179 13.32 11.91 1.90
N ASP A 180 13.52 13.21 2.11
CA ASP A 180 13.03 14.24 1.18
C ASP A 180 13.78 14.25 -0.17
N GLU A 181 14.90 13.52 -0.30
CA GLU A 181 15.74 13.47 -1.50
C GLU A 181 15.71 12.13 -2.23
N THR A 182 15.20 11.07 -1.59
CA THR A 182 15.30 9.69 -2.07
C THR A 182 13.94 8.99 -2.11
N LEU A 183 13.49 8.68 -3.33
CA LEU A 183 12.29 7.91 -3.62
C LEU A 183 12.64 6.46 -3.94
N ALA A 184 12.23 5.53 -3.10
CA ALA A 184 12.28 4.09 -3.37
C ALA A 184 11.06 3.67 -4.22
N VAL A 185 11.32 2.91 -5.27
CA VAL A 185 10.31 2.48 -6.25
C VAL A 185 10.48 0.99 -6.51
N SER A 186 9.42 0.20 -6.30
CA SER A 186 9.40 -1.17 -6.79
C SER A 186 9.06 -1.21 -8.27
N VAL A 187 9.82 -1.99 -9.04
CA VAL A 187 9.64 -2.13 -10.48
C VAL A 187 9.45 -3.59 -10.86
N ALA A 188 8.64 -3.81 -11.90
CA ALA A 188 8.45 -5.13 -12.52
C ALA A 188 8.60 -5.06 -14.04
N SER A 189 9.25 -6.04 -14.65
CA SER A 189 9.33 -6.12 -16.13
C SER A 189 7.95 -6.38 -16.75
N ILE A 190 7.70 -5.77 -17.91
CA ILE A 190 6.44 -5.90 -18.66
C ILE A 190 6.48 -7.15 -19.58
N PRO A 191 5.38 -7.91 -19.74
CA PRO A 191 4.09 -7.78 -19.04
C PRO A 191 4.21 -8.22 -17.57
N VAL A 192 3.42 -7.58 -16.70
CA VAL A 192 3.44 -7.86 -15.26
C VAL A 192 2.68 -9.16 -14.95
N ASN A 193 3.42 -10.21 -14.59
CA ASN A 193 2.89 -11.51 -14.18
C ASN A 193 3.86 -12.20 -13.21
N ILE A 194 3.50 -13.38 -12.70
CA ILE A 194 4.28 -14.09 -11.67
C ILE A 194 5.75 -14.38 -12.04
N TYR A 195 6.11 -14.31 -13.33
CA TYR A 195 7.47 -14.52 -13.84
C TYR A 195 8.23 -13.21 -14.12
N SER A 196 7.60 -12.04 -13.91
CA SER A 196 8.26 -10.75 -14.11
C SER A 196 9.51 -10.64 -13.24
N LYS A 197 10.57 -10.10 -13.82
CA LYS A 197 11.73 -9.64 -13.04
C LYS A 197 11.27 -8.49 -12.16
N GLN A 198 11.74 -8.47 -10.93
CA GLN A 198 11.39 -7.46 -9.94
C GLN A 198 12.66 -6.94 -9.29
N SER A 199 12.69 -5.64 -8.98
CA SER A 199 13.77 -5.01 -8.23
C SER A 199 13.26 -3.74 -7.54
N ILE A 200 14.07 -3.16 -6.68
CA ILE A 200 13.85 -1.81 -6.13
C ILE A 200 14.86 -0.86 -6.75
N LYS A 201 14.38 0.33 -7.14
CA LYS A 201 15.19 1.45 -7.62
C LYS A 201 15.09 2.60 -6.63
N LEU A 202 16.18 3.34 -6.46
CA LEU A 202 16.20 4.60 -5.72
C LEU A 202 16.32 5.74 -6.72
N LEU A 203 15.42 6.72 -6.66
CA LEU A 203 15.43 7.89 -7.52
C LEU A 203 15.67 9.14 -6.68
N ASN A 204 16.41 10.10 -7.22
CA ASN A 204 16.54 11.42 -6.62
C ASN A 204 15.24 12.21 -6.84
N THR A 205 14.59 12.68 -5.78
CA THR A 205 13.28 13.36 -5.84
C THR A 205 13.30 14.69 -6.61
N LYS A 206 14.48 15.30 -6.80
CA LYS A 206 14.63 16.55 -7.53
C LYS A 206 14.84 16.31 -9.02
N THR A 207 15.59 15.28 -9.40
CA THR A 207 16.01 15.07 -10.80
C THR A 207 15.37 13.87 -11.49
N GLY A 208 14.72 12.96 -10.75
CA GLY A 208 14.20 11.69 -11.28
C GLY A 208 15.29 10.68 -11.64
N GLN A 209 16.57 11.01 -11.44
CA GLN A 209 17.68 10.15 -11.81
C GLN A 209 17.90 9.02 -10.81
N LEU A 210 18.31 7.86 -11.33
CA LEU A 210 18.66 6.70 -10.52
C LEU A 210 19.86 7.00 -9.61
N ILE A 211 19.70 6.67 -8.32
CA ILE A 211 20.74 6.68 -7.31
C ILE A 211 21.29 5.25 -7.20
N GLY A 212 22.57 5.08 -7.54
CA GLY A 212 23.24 3.79 -7.45
C GLY A 212 22.73 2.77 -8.47
N LYS A 213 22.67 1.50 -8.06
CA LYS A 213 22.18 0.39 -8.89
C LYS A 213 20.86 -0.13 -8.32
N PRO A 214 19.95 -0.67 -9.16
CA PRO A 214 18.79 -1.40 -8.66
C PRO A 214 19.25 -2.57 -7.76
N PHE A 215 18.46 -2.87 -6.74
CA PHE A 215 18.76 -3.93 -5.77
C PHE A 215 17.58 -4.86 -5.57
N SER A 216 17.85 -6.00 -4.92
CA SER A 216 16.96 -7.16 -4.82
C SER A 216 16.60 -7.77 -6.18
N SER A 217 16.01 -8.96 -6.14
CA SER A 217 15.52 -9.68 -7.30
C SER A 217 14.21 -10.40 -6.97
N CYS A 218 13.47 -10.79 -8.01
CA CYS A 218 12.24 -11.56 -7.85
C CYS A 218 12.54 -12.91 -7.18
N GLY A 219 11.85 -13.21 -6.08
CA GLY A 219 11.94 -14.49 -5.39
C GLY A 219 11.47 -14.45 -3.94
N LYS A 220 11.57 -15.60 -3.27
CA LYS A 220 11.04 -15.81 -1.90
C LYS A 220 12.13 -16.09 -0.86
N GLU A 221 13.39 -16.02 -1.24
CA GLU A 221 14.52 -16.17 -0.31
C GLU A 221 14.85 -14.84 0.39
N ALA A 222 15.73 -14.90 1.38
CA ALA A 222 16.25 -13.73 2.07
C ALA A 222 16.85 -12.72 1.08
N GLY A 223 16.47 -11.45 1.19
CA GLY A 223 16.89 -10.38 0.29
C GLY A 223 16.22 -10.35 -1.08
N GLN A 224 15.39 -11.34 -1.43
CA GLN A 224 14.53 -11.33 -2.62
C GLN A 224 13.13 -10.81 -2.31
N ILE A 225 12.53 -10.11 -3.27
CA ILE A 225 11.17 -9.55 -3.17
C ILE A 225 10.20 -10.33 -4.06
N PHE A 226 8.95 -10.46 -3.61
CA PHE A 226 7.89 -11.05 -4.42
C PHE A 226 6.61 -10.20 -4.38
N PHE A 227 6.45 -9.33 -5.38
CA PHE A 227 5.38 -8.34 -5.51
C PHE A 227 5.20 -7.49 -4.24
N PRO A 228 6.11 -6.52 -4.01
CA PRO A 228 5.95 -5.55 -2.93
C PRO A 228 4.54 -4.95 -2.92
N ARG A 229 3.85 -5.10 -1.78
CA ARG A 229 2.49 -4.57 -1.57
C ARG A 229 2.55 -3.17 -0.97
N CYS A 230 3.46 -2.97 -0.04
CA CYS A 230 3.64 -1.71 0.66
C CYS A 230 5.10 -1.56 1.09
N MET A 231 5.58 -0.32 1.08
CA MET A 231 6.91 0.06 1.53
C MET A 231 6.80 1.24 2.50
N ARG A 232 7.64 1.26 3.52
CA ARG A 232 7.71 2.35 4.52
C ARG A 232 9.17 2.66 4.88
N PRO A 233 9.51 3.93 5.17
CA PRO A 233 10.76 4.24 5.83
C PRO A 233 10.77 3.59 7.22
N PHE A 234 11.95 3.19 7.68
CA PHE A 234 12.10 2.46 8.93
C PHE A 234 13.40 2.85 9.64
N ASN A 235 13.37 2.76 10.97
CA ASN A 235 14.38 3.20 11.91
C ASN A 235 14.82 4.65 11.64
N ASN A 236 13.88 5.60 11.75
CA ASN A 236 14.09 7.02 11.44
C ASN A 236 14.65 7.23 10.02
N SER A 237 14.01 6.62 9.02
CA SER A 237 14.40 6.75 7.61
C SER A 237 15.79 6.21 7.25
N GLN A 238 16.45 5.46 8.13
CA GLN A 238 17.75 4.84 7.81
C GLN A 238 17.62 3.56 6.99
N ASN A 239 16.45 2.93 7.01
CA ASN A 239 16.16 1.67 6.35
C ASN A 239 14.87 1.75 5.55
N LEU A 240 14.75 0.85 4.58
CA LEU A 240 13.51 0.54 3.87
C LEU A 240 12.91 -0.73 4.45
N LEU A 241 11.63 -0.69 4.83
CA LEU A 241 10.86 -1.87 5.18
C LEU A 241 9.86 -2.17 4.07
N ILE A 242 9.86 -3.41 3.58
CA ILE A 242 9.02 -3.88 2.48
C ILE A 242 8.15 -5.02 2.97
N MET A 243 6.84 -4.90 2.82
CA MET A 243 5.92 -6.04 2.91
C MET A 243 5.60 -6.53 1.50
N ASP A 244 5.92 -7.78 1.22
CA ASP A 244 5.64 -8.39 -0.08
C ASP A 244 4.43 -9.34 -0.02
N LYS A 245 4.04 -9.88 -1.17
CA LYS A 245 2.85 -10.72 -1.30
C LYS A 245 2.93 -12.05 -0.52
N THR A 246 4.12 -12.44 -0.05
CA THR A 246 4.32 -13.61 0.82
C THR A 246 4.22 -13.29 2.31
N GLY A 247 3.79 -12.07 2.67
CA GLY A 247 3.59 -11.68 4.08
C GLY A 247 4.89 -11.40 4.83
N ARG A 248 6.05 -11.46 4.17
CA ARG A 248 7.36 -11.17 4.77
C ARG A 248 7.59 -9.67 4.87
N PHE A 249 8.12 -9.22 6.00
CA PHE A 249 8.63 -7.87 6.22
C PHE A 249 10.15 -7.87 6.07
N LEU A 250 10.62 -7.43 4.91
CA LEU A 250 12.04 -7.42 4.54
C LEU A 250 12.63 -6.04 4.82
N LYS A 251 13.75 -6.00 5.53
CA LYS A 251 14.47 -4.77 5.87
C LYS A 251 15.74 -4.65 5.03
N PHE A 252 15.90 -3.49 4.41
CA PHE A 252 17.08 -3.12 3.63
C PHE A 252 17.67 -1.81 4.18
N ASP A 253 18.98 -1.64 4.09
CA ASP A 253 19.60 -0.35 4.36
C ASP A 253 19.31 0.66 3.24
N LYS A 254 19.70 1.92 3.45
CA LYS A 254 19.56 2.99 2.44
C LYS A 254 20.31 2.75 1.13
N ASN A 255 21.25 1.82 1.08
CA ASN A 255 22.00 1.45 -0.12
C ASN A 255 21.41 0.23 -0.84
N GLY A 256 20.33 -0.35 -0.30
CA GLY A 256 19.68 -1.53 -0.85
C GLY A 256 20.28 -2.86 -0.41
N GLN A 257 21.16 -2.87 0.60
CA GLN A 257 21.69 -4.10 1.18
C GLN A 257 20.63 -4.72 2.09
N PHE A 258 20.31 -5.99 1.85
CA PHE A 258 19.42 -6.75 2.71
C PHE A 258 20.02 -6.92 4.12
N ILE A 259 19.20 -6.69 5.13
CA ILE A 259 19.54 -6.84 6.55
C ILE A 259 18.90 -8.10 7.12
N GLU A 260 17.56 -8.18 7.14
CA GLU A 260 16.83 -9.26 7.82
C GLU A 260 15.35 -9.35 7.38
N ILE A 261 14.68 -10.43 7.80
CA ILE A 261 13.21 -10.56 7.76
C ILE A 261 12.68 -10.27 9.17
N CYS A 262 12.16 -9.05 9.38
CA CYS A 262 11.70 -8.56 10.68
C CYS A 262 10.41 -9.25 11.17
N ALA A 263 9.54 -9.69 10.26
CA ALA A 263 8.26 -10.32 10.60
C ALA A 263 7.74 -11.16 9.44
N LYS A 264 6.82 -12.09 9.71
CA LYS A 264 6.06 -12.80 8.67
C LYS A 264 4.63 -13.06 9.12
N ILE A 265 3.68 -12.65 8.29
CA ILE A 265 2.27 -13.05 8.39
C ILE A 265 1.96 -14.13 7.34
N ASP A 266 0.76 -14.68 7.34
CA ASP A 266 0.33 -15.62 6.29
C ASP A 266 0.46 -14.98 4.90
N ASP A 267 0.85 -15.79 3.91
CA ASP A 267 0.94 -15.34 2.53
C ASP A 267 -0.41 -14.77 2.04
N TYR A 268 -0.35 -13.77 1.16
CA TYR A 268 -1.49 -13.21 0.41
C TYR A 268 -2.56 -12.43 1.18
N ILE A 269 -2.59 -12.43 2.51
CA ILE A 269 -3.64 -11.75 3.26
C ILE A 269 -3.35 -10.27 3.57
N GLY A 270 -2.09 -9.85 3.56
CA GLY A 270 -1.68 -8.46 3.80
C GLY A 270 -1.75 -7.59 2.54
N ASN A 271 -2.50 -6.49 2.58
CA ASN A 271 -2.65 -5.56 1.46
C ASN A 271 -1.78 -4.29 1.61
N GLY A 272 -1.56 -3.83 2.83
CA GLY A 272 -0.68 -2.71 3.15
C GLY A 272 -0.44 -2.59 4.64
N PHE A 273 0.48 -1.71 5.06
CA PHE A 273 0.78 -1.53 6.47
C PHE A 273 1.21 -0.09 6.80
N THR A 274 1.13 0.25 8.08
CA THR A 274 1.76 1.42 8.69
C THR A 274 2.54 1.00 9.93
N LEU A 275 3.38 1.89 10.44
CA LEU A 275 4.18 1.64 11.64
C LEU A 275 3.53 2.28 12.86
N LYS A 276 3.71 1.65 14.02
CA LYS A 276 3.22 2.11 15.34
C LYS A 276 4.32 1.95 16.38
N ASN A 277 4.14 2.57 17.55
CA ASN A 277 4.99 2.41 18.74
C ASN A 277 6.48 2.66 18.44
N GLY A 278 6.80 3.79 17.81
CA GLY A 278 8.19 4.10 17.45
C GLY A 278 8.80 3.11 16.46
N GLU A 279 7.97 2.53 15.57
CA GLU A 279 8.37 1.58 14.54
C GLU A 279 8.68 0.16 15.07
N GLU A 280 8.27 -0.19 16.29
CA GLU A 280 8.42 -1.57 16.80
C GLU A 280 7.38 -2.55 16.24
N GLU A 281 6.24 -2.02 15.78
CA GLU A 281 5.11 -2.81 15.29
C GLU A 281 4.66 -2.34 13.89
N ALA A 282 4.31 -3.31 13.05
CA ALA A 282 3.56 -3.07 11.82
C ALA A 282 2.07 -3.33 12.06
N VAL A 283 1.24 -2.34 11.74
CA VAL A 283 -0.23 -2.43 11.73
C VAL A 283 -0.66 -2.63 10.29
N ILE A 284 -1.39 -3.73 10.03
CA ILE A 284 -1.54 -4.32 8.71
C ILE A 284 -3.02 -4.32 8.32
N ALA A 285 -3.30 -3.94 7.07
CA ALA A 285 -4.59 -4.11 6.43
C ALA A 285 -4.69 -5.52 5.88
N CYS A 286 -5.63 -6.31 6.41
CA CYS A 286 -5.80 -7.70 6.06
C CYS A 286 -7.14 -7.96 5.37
N SER A 287 -7.10 -8.83 4.36
CA SER A 287 -8.27 -9.44 3.71
C SER A 287 -7.97 -10.92 3.47
N GLY A 288 -8.88 -11.81 3.83
CA GLY A 288 -8.66 -13.25 3.61
C GLY A 288 -9.84 -14.13 4.00
N ILE A 289 -9.66 -15.43 3.85
CA ILE A 289 -10.65 -16.42 4.27
C ILE A 289 -10.39 -16.82 5.73
N VAL A 290 -11.38 -16.58 6.59
CA VAL A 290 -11.39 -16.97 8.01
C VAL A 290 -12.53 -17.95 8.32
N LEU A 291 -12.57 -18.55 9.51
CA LEU A 291 -13.67 -19.41 9.96
C LEU A 291 -14.59 -18.63 10.91
N ASP A 292 -15.90 -18.72 10.69
CA ASP A 292 -16.92 -18.16 11.59
C ASP A 292 -17.15 -19.02 12.84
N GLU A 293 -18.05 -18.59 13.74
CA GLU A 293 -18.38 -19.33 14.98
C GLU A 293 -18.93 -20.75 14.74
N LYS A 294 -19.43 -21.05 13.54
CA LYS A 294 -19.91 -22.38 13.14
C LYS A 294 -18.83 -23.22 12.45
N GLY A 295 -17.64 -22.66 12.23
CA GLY A 295 -16.55 -23.28 11.48
C GLY A 295 -16.72 -23.21 9.97
N GLU A 296 -17.58 -22.32 9.47
CA GLU A 296 -17.77 -22.09 8.04
C GLU A 296 -16.75 -21.06 7.52
N SER A 297 -16.20 -21.30 6.33
CA SER A 297 -15.27 -20.36 5.69
C SER A 297 -16.00 -19.10 5.21
N ILE A 298 -15.55 -17.94 5.68
CA ILE A 298 -16.04 -16.62 5.29
C ILE A 298 -14.90 -15.77 4.76
N CYS A 299 -15.18 -14.84 3.84
CA CYS A 299 -14.24 -13.77 3.51
C CYS A 299 -14.39 -12.66 4.54
N ASP A 300 -13.28 -12.17 5.07
CA ASP A 300 -13.29 -11.16 6.11
C ASP A 300 -12.13 -10.16 5.94
N ASP A 301 -12.34 -8.97 6.51
CA ASP A 301 -11.46 -7.82 6.44
C ASP A 301 -11.22 -7.30 7.86
N TRP A 302 -9.94 -7.07 8.19
CA TRP A 302 -9.55 -6.65 9.53
C TRP A 302 -8.24 -5.88 9.54
N ILE A 303 -7.93 -5.28 10.69
CA ILE A 303 -6.62 -4.75 11.01
C ILE A 303 -5.98 -5.66 12.06
N GLU A 304 -4.69 -5.91 11.93
CA GLU A 304 -3.90 -6.62 12.93
C GLU A 304 -2.51 -6.01 13.11
N ALA A 305 -1.87 -6.25 14.26
CA ALA A 305 -0.50 -5.84 14.51
C ALA A 305 0.46 -7.04 14.58
N ILE A 306 1.71 -6.83 14.17
CA ILE A 306 2.82 -7.76 14.39
C ILE A 306 4.05 -6.98 14.83
N LYS A 307 4.80 -7.53 15.78
CA LYS A 307 6.10 -6.99 16.18
C LYS A 307 7.14 -7.24 15.10
N LEU A 308 8.03 -6.29 14.91
CA LEU A 308 9.12 -6.35 13.93
C LEU A 308 10.43 -6.88 14.55
N ASP A 309 10.32 -7.90 15.41
CA ASP A 309 11.38 -8.48 16.24
C ASP A 309 11.74 -9.93 15.86
N GLY A 310 11.29 -10.38 14.69
CA GLY A 310 11.36 -11.77 14.25
C GLY A 310 10.04 -12.53 14.41
N SER A 311 8.98 -11.91 14.92
CA SER A 311 7.65 -12.53 15.09
C SER A 311 7.10 -13.16 13.81
N ARG A 312 6.33 -14.25 13.96
CA ARG A 312 5.71 -15.02 12.89
C ARG A 312 4.29 -15.42 13.29
N TRP A 313 3.30 -15.29 12.42
CA TRP A 313 1.93 -15.79 12.68
C TRP A 313 1.80 -17.29 12.52
N THR A 314 2.66 -17.89 11.70
CA THR A 314 2.75 -19.34 11.56
C THR A 314 4.12 -19.77 12.06
N GLU A 315 4.16 -20.76 12.94
CA GLU A 315 5.39 -21.51 13.18
C GLU A 315 5.74 -22.26 11.87
N GLU A 316 7.00 -22.16 11.45
CA GLU A 316 7.56 -23.03 10.40
C GLU A 316 7.91 -24.40 10.99
#